data_AF-A0A392QJS3-F1
#
_entry.id   AF-A0A392QJS3-F1
#
_cell.length_a   1.000
_cell.length_b   1.000
_cell.length_c   1.000
_cell.angle_alpha   90.00
_cell.angle_beta   90.00
_cell.angle_gamma   90.00
#
_symmetry.space_group_name_H-M   'P 1'
#
loop_
_entity.id
_entity.type
_entity.pdbx_description
1 polymer ?
#
loop_
_entity_poly.entity_id
_entity_poly.type
_entity_poly.pdbx_seq_one_letter_code
_entity_poly.pdbx_strand_id
1 'polypeptide(L)'
;SVPKNAKNKGSSSGKADNVLDSFEVLEKFSGASLVGTKYEPLFNYFTELSDTAFRVVADNYVTDDSGTGIVHCAPAFGEDDFRVCIDNQILSKVCTYKNF
;
A
#
# COMPACT_ATOMS: atom_id res chain seq x y z
N SER A 1 -34.94 32.98 19.25
CA SER A 1 -33.91 33.52 20.16
C SER A 1 -33.08 32.38 20.73
N VAL A 2 -31.77 32.41 20.47
CA VAL A 2 -30.74 31.56 21.10
C VAL A 2 -30.07 32.38 22.21
N PRO A 3 -29.58 31.74 23.28
CA PRO A 3 -28.16 31.82 23.62
C PRO A 3 -27.61 30.40 23.93
N LYS A 4 -26.49 29.90 23.35
CA LYS A 4 -25.05 30.17 23.63
C LYS A 4 -24.76 30.21 25.14
N ASN A 5 -23.77 29.55 25.76
CA ASN A 5 -22.54 28.86 25.36
C ASN A 5 -21.89 28.38 26.69
N ALA A 6 -21.32 27.18 26.75
CA ALA A 6 -20.34 26.83 27.79
C ALA A 6 -19.00 26.52 27.12
N LYS A 7 -18.09 27.47 27.30
CA LYS A 7 -16.71 27.54 26.86
C LYS A 7 -15.88 26.42 27.49
N ASN A 8 -14.94 25.87 26.74
CA ASN A 8 -13.65 25.55 27.33
C ASN A 8 -12.51 26.18 26.50
N LYS A 9 -11.77 27.08 27.16
CA LYS A 9 -10.45 27.59 26.78
C LYS A 9 -9.48 26.40 26.89
N GLY A 10 -8.42 26.22 26.13
CA GLY A 10 -7.68 27.06 25.20
C GLY A 10 -6.23 26.54 25.27
N SER A 11 -5.48 26.57 24.17
CA SER A 11 -4.06 26.88 24.24
C SER A 11 -3.58 27.30 22.86
N SER A 12 -3.17 28.56 22.79
CA SER A 12 -2.32 29.11 21.74
C SER A 12 -0.90 28.62 21.97
N SER A 13 -0.23 28.09 20.94
CA SER A 13 1.24 28.15 20.86
C SER A 13 1.75 27.64 19.52
N GLY A 14 2.55 28.48 18.84
CA GLY A 14 3.67 28.01 18.03
C GLY A 14 3.40 27.81 16.54
N LYS A 15 3.72 28.84 15.75
CA LYS A 15 3.89 28.76 14.31
C LYS A 15 5.27 28.15 14.00
N ALA A 16 5.28 26.99 13.36
CA ALA A 16 6.39 26.46 12.59
C ALA A 16 5.78 26.04 11.26
N ASP A 17 6.16 26.70 10.17
CA ASP A 17 5.57 26.43 8.85
C ASP A 17 6.17 25.11 8.34
N ASN A 18 5.66 23.97 8.84
CA ASN A 18 6.01 22.63 8.38
C ASN A 18 5.15 22.28 7.17
N VAL A 19 5.78 21.85 6.07
CA VAL A 19 5.09 21.32 4.87
C VAL A 19 4.24 20.07 5.19
N LEU A 20 4.38 19.50 6.39
CA LEU A 20 3.62 18.37 6.92
C LEU A 20 2.25 18.76 7.53
N ASP A 21 1.96 20.05 7.75
CA ASP A 21 0.81 20.50 8.56
C ASP A 21 -0.50 20.73 7.77
N SER A 22 -0.56 20.37 6.49
CA SER A 22 -1.82 20.47 5.74
C SER A 22 -2.04 19.27 4.81
N PHE A 23 -2.36 18.13 5.40
CA PHE A 23 -3.09 17.08 4.69
C PHE A 23 -4.44 16.86 5.36
N GLU A 24 -5.46 16.57 4.56
CA GLU A 24 -6.77 16.16 5.04
C GLU A 24 -6.92 14.66 4.79
N VAL A 25 -7.31 13.92 5.83
CA VAL A 25 -7.62 12.50 5.69
C VAL A 25 -8.99 12.38 5.03
N LEU A 26 -9.02 12.03 3.75
CA LEU A 26 -10.27 11.85 3.00
C LEU A 26 -11.02 10.57 3.41
N GLU A 27 -10.28 9.48 3.64
CA GLU A 27 -10.87 8.17 3.92
C GLU A 27 -9.94 7.28 4.77
N LYS A 28 -10.53 6.34 5.51
CA LYS A 28 -9.84 5.23 6.16
C LYS A 28 -10.56 3.93 5.80
N PHE A 29 -9.79 2.92 5.41
CA PHE A 29 -10.32 1.62 5.03
C PHE A 29 -9.40 0.50 5.55
N SER A 30 -9.90 -0.73 5.52
CA SER A 30 -9.10 -1.90 5.88
C SER A 30 -8.14 -2.26 4.74
N GLY A 31 -6.96 -2.80 5.06
CA GLY A 31 -6.04 -3.30 4.01
C GLY A 31 -6.68 -4.39 3.13
N ALA A 32 -7.58 -5.20 3.70
CA ALA A 32 -8.36 -6.19 2.97
C ALA A 32 -9.22 -5.58 1.86
N SER A 33 -9.68 -4.34 2.03
CA SER A 33 -10.46 -3.62 1.02
C SER A 33 -9.65 -3.27 -0.23
N LEU A 34 -8.31 -3.25 -0.14
CA LEU A 34 -7.44 -2.96 -1.28
C LEU A 34 -7.11 -4.20 -2.12
N VAL A 35 -7.25 -5.40 -1.58
CA VAL A 35 -6.84 -6.63 -2.26
C VAL A 35 -7.53 -6.77 -3.61
N GLY A 36 -6.74 -6.99 -4.66
CA GLY A 36 -7.22 -7.08 -6.04
C GLY A 36 -7.27 -5.76 -6.81
N THR A 37 -7.15 -4.61 -6.12
CA THR A 37 -7.07 -3.30 -6.79
C THR A 37 -5.87 -3.26 -7.73
N LYS A 38 -6.12 -2.91 -9.00
CA LYS A 38 -5.07 -2.76 -10.02
C LYS A 38 -4.36 -1.42 -9.87
N TYR A 39 -3.06 -1.40 -10.16
CA TYR A 39 -2.26 -0.19 -10.17
C TYR A 39 -1.47 -0.08 -11.47
N GLU A 40 -1.06 1.14 -11.82
CA GLU A 40 -0.20 1.39 -12.98
C GLU A 40 1.26 1.08 -12.62
N PRO A 41 1.95 0.18 -13.34
CA PRO A 41 3.35 -0.12 -13.07
C PRO A 41 4.25 1.08 -13.41
N LEU A 42 5.36 1.22 -12.66
CA LEU A 42 6.34 2.29 -12.90
C LEU A 42 7.08 2.16 -14.24
N PHE A 43 7.21 0.94 -14.76
CA PHE A 43 7.91 0.63 -16.00
C PHE A 43 7.05 -0.26 -16.88
N ASN A 44 7.18 -0.10 -18.20
CA ASN A 44 6.49 -0.92 -19.20
C ASN A 44 7.17 -2.29 -19.41
N TYR A 45 7.66 -2.89 -18.34
CA TYR A 45 8.19 -4.25 -18.34
C TYR A 45 7.09 -5.23 -17.89
N PHE A 46 7.15 -6.47 -18.38
CA PHE A 46 6.23 -7.53 -17.98
C PHE A 46 4.75 -7.21 -18.23
N THR A 47 4.45 -6.40 -19.24
CA THR A 47 3.08 -6.00 -19.59
C THR A 47 2.24 -7.20 -20.01
N GLU A 48 2.87 -8.28 -20.46
CA GLU A 48 2.26 -9.58 -20.72
C GLU A 48 1.67 -10.25 -19.47
N LEU A 49 2.10 -9.86 -18.27
CA LEU A 49 1.55 -10.35 -17.00
C LEU A 49 0.40 -9.49 -16.49
N SER A 50 -0.02 -8.44 -17.22
CA SER A 50 -1.00 -7.46 -16.73
C SER A 50 -2.35 -8.04 -16.30
N ASP A 51 -2.75 -9.19 -16.84
CA ASP A 51 -3.96 -9.90 -16.44
C ASP A 51 -3.87 -10.39 -14.98
N THR A 52 -2.74 -10.96 -14.57
CA THR A 52 -2.56 -11.58 -13.24
C THR A 52 -1.79 -10.69 -12.25
N ALA A 53 -0.83 -9.90 -12.74
CA ALA A 53 0.04 -9.00 -11.99
C ALA A 53 -0.54 -7.59 -11.81
N PHE A 54 0.29 -6.67 -11.32
CA PHE A 54 0.00 -5.24 -11.10
C PHE A 54 -1.29 -4.99 -10.31
N ARG A 55 -1.49 -5.78 -9.26
CA ARG A 55 -2.59 -5.67 -8.32
C ARG A 55 -2.11 -5.81 -6.89
N VAL A 56 -2.88 -5.30 -5.94
CA VAL A 56 -2.62 -5.51 -4.52
C VAL A 56 -2.91 -6.96 -4.13
N VAL A 57 -2.00 -7.54 -3.34
CA VAL A 57 -2.12 -8.85 -2.69
C VAL A 57 -1.94 -8.68 -1.18
N ALA A 58 -2.47 -9.60 -0.40
CA ALA A 58 -2.29 -9.63 1.05
C ALA A 58 -1.40 -10.81 1.45
N ASP A 59 -0.55 -10.57 2.43
CA ASP A 59 0.22 -11.60 3.13
C ASP A 59 0.53 -11.12 4.56
N ASN A 60 0.84 -12.04 5.46
CA ASN A 60 1.01 -11.75 6.89
C ASN A 60 2.42 -11.29 7.27
N TYR A 61 3.38 -11.28 6.33
CA TYR A 61 4.74 -10.81 6.61
C TYR A 61 4.86 -9.27 6.70
N VAL A 62 3.85 -8.53 6.24
CA VAL A 62 3.85 -7.06 6.29
C VAL A 62 3.50 -6.58 7.70
N THR A 63 4.38 -5.77 8.27
CA THR A 63 4.26 -5.20 9.63
C THR A 63 4.06 -3.69 9.59
N ASP A 64 3.59 -3.11 10.70
CA ASP A 64 3.37 -1.67 10.89
C ASP A 64 4.54 -0.97 11.61
N ASP A 65 5.63 -1.70 11.85
CA ASP A 65 6.83 -1.22 12.55
C ASP A 65 7.73 -0.35 11.65
N SER A 66 7.59 -0.45 10.32
CA SER A 66 8.43 0.24 9.36
C SER A 66 7.76 0.46 8.00
N GLY A 67 8.21 1.50 7.29
CA GLY A 67 7.71 1.82 5.95
C GLY A 67 6.32 2.45 5.96
N THR A 68 5.53 2.13 4.93
CA THR A 68 4.19 2.70 4.70
C THR A 68 3.06 1.68 4.91
N GLY A 69 3.38 0.44 5.27
CA GLY A 69 2.44 -0.68 5.29
C GLY A 69 2.10 -1.25 3.90
N ILE A 70 2.78 -0.80 2.84
CA ILE A 70 2.69 -1.36 1.49
C ILE A 70 4.09 -1.79 1.04
N VAL A 71 4.23 -3.05 0.63
CA VAL A 71 5.52 -3.64 0.22
C VAL A 71 5.53 -3.90 -1.28
N HIS A 72 6.62 -3.54 -1.94
CA HIS A 72 6.87 -3.90 -3.34
C HIS A 72 7.35 -5.35 -3.41
N CYS A 73 6.64 -6.20 -4.17
CA CYS A 73 7.03 -7.59 -4.35
C CYS A 73 7.94 -7.75 -5.58
N ALA A 74 9.16 -8.26 -5.36
CA ALA A 74 10.12 -8.57 -6.42
C ALA A 74 10.55 -10.05 -6.34
N PRO A 75 9.81 -10.99 -6.97
CA PRO A 75 9.98 -12.43 -6.79
C PRO A 75 11.36 -13.01 -7.13
N ALA A 76 12.16 -12.29 -7.91
CA ALA A 76 13.52 -12.71 -8.26
C ALA A 76 14.55 -12.41 -7.15
N PHE A 77 14.17 -11.66 -6.12
CA PHE A 77 15.10 -11.12 -5.12
C PHE A 77 14.75 -11.47 -3.66
N GLY A 78 13.48 -11.79 -3.38
CA GLY A 78 13.01 -12.14 -2.04
C GLY A 78 12.29 -13.49 -2.00
N GLU A 79 12.58 -14.30 -0.98
CA GLU A 79 11.88 -15.58 -0.75
C GLU A 79 10.40 -15.34 -0.45
N ASP A 80 10.08 -14.38 0.42
CA ASP A 80 8.70 -14.01 0.73
C ASP A 80 7.97 -13.47 -0.48
N ASP A 81 8.61 -12.59 -1.27
CA ASP A 81 8.03 -12.08 -2.52
C ASP A 81 7.71 -13.20 -3.51
N PHE A 82 8.63 -14.16 -3.64
CA PHE A 82 8.43 -15.34 -4.48
C PHE A 82 7.24 -16.18 -4.01
N ARG A 83 7.20 -16.51 -2.72
CA ARG A 83 6.11 -17.27 -2.10
C ARG A 83 4.76 -16.57 -2.32
N VAL A 84 4.68 -15.29 -2.00
CA VAL A 84 3.47 -14.47 -2.15
C VAL A 84 3.00 -14.44 -3.60
N CYS A 85 3.91 -14.25 -4.56
CA CYS A 85 3.55 -14.21 -5.98
C CYS A 85 3.11 -15.58 -6.53
N ILE A 86 3.65 -16.69 -6.03
CA ILE A 86 3.18 -18.04 -6.39
C ILE A 86 1.79 -18.30 -5.82
N ASP A 87 1.58 -18.03 -4.53
CA ASP A 87 0.30 -18.28 -3.85
C ASP A 87 -0.83 -17.42 -4.44
N ASN A 88 -0.50 -16.23 -4.94
CA ASN A 88 -1.43 -15.31 -5.59
C ASN A 88 -1.52 -15.49 -7.12
N GLN A 89 -0.92 -16.54 -7.68
CA GLN A 89 -0.98 -16.87 -9.12
C GLN A 89 -0.46 -15.75 -10.02
N ILE A 90 0.42 -14.89 -9.51
CA ILE A 90 1.14 -13.89 -10.30
C ILE A 90 2.22 -14.59 -11.13
N LEU A 91 2.86 -15.62 -10.56
CA LEU A 91 3.82 -16.48 -11.25
C LEU A 91 3.31 -17.92 -11.31
N SER A 92 3.60 -18.62 -12.41
CA SER A 92 3.36 -20.05 -12.53
C SER A 92 4.66 -20.83 -12.32
N LYS A 93 4.60 -21.94 -11.56
CA LYS A 93 5.75 -22.86 -11.34
C LYS A 93 6.36 -23.42 -12.62
N VAL A 94 5.68 -23.30 -13.76
CA VAL A 94 6.10 -23.82 -15.07
C VAL A 94 7.01 -22.85 -15.83
N CYS A 95 7.07 -21.56 -15.45
CA CYS A 95 7.83 -20.55 -16.20
C CYS A 95 9.31 -20.41 -15.77
N THR A 96 9.77 -21.18 -14.77
CA THR A 96 11.14 -21.01 -14.21
C THR A 96 12.21 -21.89 -14.88
N TYR A 97 11.85 -22.75 -15.85
CA TYR A 97 12.78 -23.67 -16.54
C TYR A 97 12.95 -23.44 -18.05
N LYS A 98 12.45 -22.32 -18.58
CA LYS A 98 12.73 -21.91 -19.96
C LYS A 98 13.46 -20.59 -19.90
N ASN A 99 14.79 -20.65 -19.86
CA ASN A 99 15.82 -19.62 -20.16
C ASN A 99 17.02 -19.67 -19.20
N PHE A 100 17.62 -20.85 -19.07
CA PHE A 100 19.07 -20.99 -18.90
C PHE A 100 19.61 -21.82 -20.06
#